data_AF-A0A7G9YXH2-F1
#
_entry.id   AF-A0A7G9YXH2-F1
#
_cell.length_a   1.000
_cell.length_b   1.000
_cell.length_c   1.000
_cell.angle_alpha   90.00
_cell.angle_beta   90.00
_cell.angle_gamma   90.00
#
_symmetry.space_group_name_H-M   'P 1'
#
loop_
_entity.id
_entity.type
_entity.pdbx_description
1 polymer ?
#
loop_
_entity_poly.entity_id
_entity_poly.type
_entity_poly.pdbx_seq_one_letter_code
_entity_poly.pdbx_strand_id
1 'polypeptide(L)'
;MSLIVIKISDIEHAINKSINTLIDTFKSVISNKGGEEMGGWHQFIFDNKIGAVATSQGIASFAYSNKDFTKLPLAINLLKNEQFKDGGFTIKILSEFPIVESTSGVLLGIRSRKNEKAQEIITKGAKWLENNRNDDNGWGAIKGTASHIYATALAIWALSATNSRKYQTIISEGINWIKDARTADGCWGELPRDEKSTPFHTAFVIFVLRQCGISAESDIISKSLRWLNEQWDKESMWDLHEETANLLEHYDLEIAPEKWTRIVWNHFVTPWVIIALLNCGVLNGKVFRGIDWLIKSQTKEGGWKHRNVNELTLWATHDALFCLTSFLDRIVNIKNYDSVELHDDVLVLKGKFDLARKIKSAISLTAIFIKTYWAGVIISLYLLIGGICTLENLLTLESYLIGLVIPISLLVLQWRIGKTVVIIK
;
A
#
# COMPACT_ATOMS: atom_id res chain seq x y z
N MET A 1 -7.52 9.07 -24.93
CA MET A 1 -7.21 8.03 -23.93
C MET A 1 -8.50 7.34 -23.53
N SER A 2 -8.47 6.06 -23.18
CA SER A 2 -9.64 5.35 -22.64
C SER A 2 -9.93 5.81 -21.22
N LEU A 3 -11.21 6.05 -20.92
CA LEU A 3 -11.68 6.31 -19.57
C LEU A 3 -11.39 5.10 -18.67
N ILE A 4 -10.74 5.31 -17.53
CA ILE A 4 -10.53 4.26 -16.51
C ILE A 4 -11.55 4.48 -15.40
N VAL A 5 -12.36 3.45 -15.15
CA VAL A 5 -13.35 3.42 -14.06
C VAL A 5 -13.02 2.24 -13.17
N ILE A 6 -12.76 2.50 -11.89
CA ILE A 6 -12.52 1.48 -10.87
C ILE A 6 -13.67 1.55 -9.87
N LYS A 7 -14.42 0.44 -9.74
CA LYS A 7 -15.43 0.34 -8.69
C LYS A 7 -14.78 -0.17 -7.40
N ILE A 8 -15.22 0.37 -6.26
CA ILE A 8 -14.74 -0.12 -4.96
C ILE A 8 -15.04 -1.61 -4.80
N SER A 9 -16.21 -2.04 -5.29
CA SER A 9 -16.62 -3.45 -5.30
C SER A 9 -15.63 -4.36 -6.01
N ASP A 10 -14.93 -3.88 -7.05
CA ASP A 10 -14.00 -4.69 -7.83
C ASP A 10 -12.71 -4.93 -7.02
N ILE A 11 -12.26 -3.92 -6.28
CA ILE A 11 -11.12 -4.01 -5.36
C ILE A 11 -11.46 -4.95 -4.19
N GLU A 12 -12.62 -4.74 -3.56
CA GLU A 12 -13.09 -5.58 -2.45
C GLU A 12 -13.28 -7.03 -2.90
N HIS A 13 -13.81 -7.25 -4.11
CA HIS A 13 -13.93 -8.57 -4.70
C HIS A 13 -12.57 -9.23 -4.90
N ALA A 14 -11.60 -8.51 -5.49
CA ALA A 14 -10.25 -9.02 -5.68
C ALA A 14 -9.59 -9.41 -4.34
N ILE A 15 -9.68 -8.56 -3.32
CA ILE A 15 -9.15 -8.83 -1.97
C ILE A 15 -9.82 -10.07 -1.36
N ASN A 16 -11.15 -10.12 -1.34
CA ASN A 16 -11.90 -11.24 -0.76
C ASN A 16 -11.58 -12.55 -1.47
N LYS A 17 -11.44 -12.51 -2.81
CA LYS A 17 -11.09 -13.68 -3.60
C LYS A 17 -9.73 -14.25 -3.18
N SER A 18 -8.70 -13.40 -3.05
CA SER A 18 -7.39 -13.83 -2.57
C SER A 18 -7.43 -14.38 -1.15
N ILE A 19 -8.15 -13.73 -0.25
CA ILE A 19 -8.29 -14.22 1.13
C ILE A 19 -8.94 -15.61 1.16
N ASN A 20 -10.00 -15.84 0.37
CA ASN A 20 -10.61 -17.15 0.26
C ASN A 20 -9.63 -18.19 -0.27
N THR A 21 -8.84 -17.85 -1.30
CA THR A 21 -7.77 -18.73 -1.79
C THR A 21 -6.77 -19.09 -0.71
N LEU A 22 -6.35 -18.13 0.12
CA LEU A 22 -5.43 -18.40 1.23
C LEU A 22 -6.09 -19.30 2.29
N ILE A 23 -7.37 -19.11 2.60
CA ILE A 23 -8.12 -19.99 3.51
C ILE A 23 -8.14 -21.43 2.96
N ASP A 24 -8.51 -21.60 1.69
CA ASP A 24 -8.70 -22.90 1.05
C ASP A 24 -7.40 -23.69 0.86
N THR A 25 -6.27 -22.97 0.80
CA THR A 25 -4.95 -23.56 0.53
C THR A 25 -4.07 -23.71 1.77
N PHE A 26 -4.53 -23.25 2.94
CA PHE A 26 -3.82 -23.45 4.20
C PHE A 26 -3.66 -24.95 4.50
N LYS A 27 -2.44 -25.37 4.87
CA LYS A 27 -2.14 -26.77 5.20
C LYS A 27 -1.83 -26.92 6.68
N SER A 28 -2.41 -27.94 7.31
CA SER A 28 -2.02 -28.43 8.63
C SER A 28 -1.11 -29.64 8.51
N VAL A 29 -0.08 -29.73 9.35
CA VAL A 29 0.81 -30.89 9.49
C VAL A 29 1.14 -31.12 10.96
N ILE A 30 1.50 -32.34 11.31
CA ILE A 30 2.02 -32.67 12.64
C ILE A 30 3.54 -32.50 12.63
N SER A 31 4.08 -31.76 13.61
CA SER A 31 5.53 -31.58 13.73
C SER A 31 6.23 -32.89 14.07
N ASN A 32 7.25 -33.25 13.28
CA ASN A 32 8.17 -34.33 13.61
C ASN A 32 8.96 -34.07 14.90
N LYS A 33 9.03 -32.80 15.33
CA LYS A 33 9.65 -32.36 16.59
C LYS A 33 8.54 -32.10 17.62
N GLY A 34 8.21 -33.11 18.41
CA GLY A 34 7.32 -32.96 19.57
C GLY A 34 5.82 -33.14 19.30
N GLY A 35 5.39 -33.48 18.08
CA GLY A 35 4.02 -33.88 17.78
C GLY A 35 2.96 -32.75 17.84
N GLU A 36 3.38 -31.50 17.99
CA GLU A 36 2.47 -30.34 17.97
C GLU A 36 1.91 -30.13 16.55
N GLU A 37 0.61 -29.88 16.42
CA GLU A 37 0.02 -29.47 15.15
C GLU A 37 0.47 -28.06 14.79
N MET A 38 0.92 -27.90 13.55
CA MET A 38 1.35 -26.65 12.96
C MET A 38 0.77 -26.51 11.56
N GLY A 39 0.79 -25.32 10.99
CA GLY A 39 0.24 -25.13 9.65
C GLY A 39 0.69 -23.84 8.99
N GLY A 40 0.47 -23.75 7.70
CA GLY A 40 0.94 -22.62 6.92
C GLY A 40 0.75 -22.78 5.43
N TRP A 41 1.56 -22.04 4.69
CA TRP A 41 1.60 -22.04 3.23
C TRP A 41 3.03 -22.23 2.74
N HIS A 42 3.17 -22.68 1.50
CA HIS A 42 4.40 -22.64 0.75
C HIS A 42 4.46 -21.37 -0.11
N GLN A 43 5.64 -21.04 -0.65
CA GLN A 43 5.81 -19.92 -1.57
C GLN A 43 4.96 -20.09 -2.84
N PHE A 44 4.68 -21.33 -3.24
CA PHE A 44 3.69 -21.67 -4.26
C PHE A 44 2.40 -22.08 -3.56
N ILE A 45 1.33 -21.32 -3.75
CA ILE A 45 0.13 -21.36 -2.90
C ILE A 45 -0.52 -22.75 -2.85
N PHE A 46 -0.47 -23.51 -3.95
CA PHE A 46 -1.09 -24.83 -4.05
C PHE A 46 -0.19 -26.01 -3.71
N ASP A 47 1.07 -25.77 -3.35
CA ASP A 47 1.98 -26.83 -2.90
C ASP A 47 1.50 -27.40 -1.55
N ASN A 48 1.83 -28.67 -1.28
CA ASN A 48 1.50 -29.32 -0.01
C ASN A 48 2.54 -29.04 1.08
N LYS A 49 3.69 -28.46 0.74
CA LYS A 49 4.70 -28.01 1.70
C LYS A 49 4.20 -26.78 2.47
N ILE A 50 4.88 -26.46 3.55
CA ILE A 50 4.69 -25.23 4.32
C ILE A 50 6.04 -24.64 4.71
N GLY A 51 6.10 -23.32 4.92
CA GLY A 51 7.31 -22.65 5.39
C GLY A 51 7.03 -21.31 6.06
N ALA A 52 7.96 -20.86 6.91
CA ALA A 52 7.80 -19.71 7.78
C ALA A 52 7.57 -18.38 7.05
N VAL A 53 8.38 -18.08 6.02
CA VAL A 53 8.30 -16.80 5.28
C VAL A 53 6.96 -16.67 4.58
N ALA A 54 6.60 -17.69 3.80
CA ALA A 54 5.31 -17.76 3.13
C ALA A 54 4.16 -17.64 4.14
N THR A 55 4.23 -18.38 5.24
CA THR A 55 3.19 -18.34 6.27
C THR A 55 3.03 -16.96 6.90
N SER A 56 4.14 -16.24 7.09
CA SER A 56 4.11 -14.88 7.63
C SER A 56 3.50 -13.88 6.64
N GLN A 57 3.75 -14.02 5.34
CA GLN A 57 3.06 -13.25 4.28
C GLN A 57 1.56 -13.55 4.26
N GLY A 58 1.16 -14.81 4.48
CA GLY A 58 -0.23 -15.20 4.67
C GLY A 58 -0.86 -14.45 5.85
N ILE A 59 -0.27 -14.54 7.05
CA ILE A 59 -0.75 -13.83 8.25
C ILE A 59 -0.88 -12.32 8.00
N ALA A 60 0.12 -11.72 7.36
CA ALA A 60 0.13 -10.30 7.00
C ALA A 60 -1.06 -9.92 6.11
N SER A 61 -1.36 -10.75 5.12
CA SER A 61 -2.47 -10.56 4.17
C SER A 61 -3.83 -10.46 4.86
N PHE A 62 -4.09 -11.30 5.88
CA PHE A 62 -5.30 -11.20 6.70
C PHE A 62 -5.31 -9.91 7.53
N ALA A 63 -4.16 -9.51 8.07
CA ALA A 63 -4.05 -8.32 8.90
C ALA A 63 -4.39 -7.02 8.14
N TYR A 64 -3.82 -6.80 6.95
CA TYR A 64 -4.10 -5.58 6.19
C TYR A 64 -5.49 -5.60 5.53
N SER A 65 -6.03 -6.79 5.27
CA SER A 65 -7.40 -6.94 4.74
C SER A 65 -8.48 -6.84 5.83
N ASN A 66 -8.09 -6.64 7.10
CA ASN A 66 -8.97 -6.65 8.28
C ASN A 66 -9.88 -7.89 8.32
N LYS A 67 -9.31 -9.06 8.03
CA LYS A 67 -9.99 -10.36 8.05
C LYS A 67 -9.51 -11.17 9.23
N ASP A 68 -10.42 -11.91 9.86
CA ASP A 68 -10.06 -12.84 10.92
C ASP A 68 -9.34 -14.07 10.35
N PHE A 69 -8.36 -14.57 11.09
CA PHE A 69 -7.58 -15.75 10.73
C PHE A 69 -7.57 -16.76 11.87
N THR A 70 -8.56 -17.65 11.85
CA THR A 70 -8.81 -18.63 12.92
C THR A 70 -7.68 -19.64 13.08
N LYS A 71 -6.88 -19.89 12.03
CA LYS A 71 -5.73 -20.82 12.03
C LYS A 71 -4.42 -20.18 12.48
N LEU A 72 -4.46 -18.93 12.98
CA LEU A 72 -3.28 -18.22 13.50
C LEU A 72 -2.46 -19.05 14.52
N PRO A 73 -3.05 -19.77 15.49
CA PRO A 73 -2.25 -20.56 16.44
C PRO A 73 -1.36 -21.61 15.76
N LEU A 74 -1.87 -22.32 14.75
CA LEU A 74 -1.10 -23.32 14.00
C LEU A 74 0.04 -22.67 13.21
N ALA A 75 -0.21 -21.49 12.64
CA ALA A 75 0.80 -20.70 11.96
C ALA A 75 1.91 -20.24 12.90
N ILE A 76 1.57 -19.77 14.10
CA ILE A 76 2.56 -19.39 15.12
C ILE A 76 3.37 -20.60 15.60
N ASN A 77 2.76 -21.79 15.72
CA ASN A 77 3.48 -23.02 16.05
C ASN A 77 4.51 -23.38 14.96
N LEU A 78 4.16 -23.23 13.67
CA LEU A 78 5.11 -23.42 12.57
C LEU A 78 6.31 -22.47 12.70
N LEU A 79 6.05 -21.17 12.90
CA LEU A 79 7.12 -20.18 13.05
C LEU A 79 8.02 -20.49 14.25
N LYS A 80 7.44 -20.94 15.37
CA LYS A 80 8.21 -21.34 16.54
C LYS A 80 9.11 -22.54 16.24
N ASN A 81 8.59 -23.52 15.52
CA ASN A 81 9.30 -24.75 15.18
C ASN A 81 10.41 -24.53 14.14
N GLU A 82 10.25 -23.57 13.22
CA GLU A 82 11.23 -23.26 12.19
C GLU A 82 12.24 -22.18 12.57
N GLN A 83 12.03 -21.47 13.68
CA GLN A 83 13.00 -20.48 14.17
C GLN A 83 14.31 -21.16 14.58
N PHE A 84 15.43 -20.65 14.07
CA PHE A 84 16.75 -21.11 14.46
C PHE A 84 17.06 -20.79 15.92
N LYS A 85 18.01 -21.51 16.52
CA LYS A 85 18.38 -21.35 17.93
C LYS A 85 18.87 -19.93 18.25
N ASP A 86 19.55 -19.30 17.29
CA ASP A 86 20.04 -17.93 17.36
C ASP A 86 18.97 -16.87 17.05
N GLY A 87 17.77 -17.29 16.61
CA GLY A 87 16.58 -16.45 16.44
C GLY A 87 16.19 -16.15 14.99
N GLY A 88 17.06 -16.46 14.01
CA GLY A 88 16.80 -16.14 12.61
C GLY A 88 15.87 -17.14 11.90
N PHE A 89 15.56 -16.84 10.64
CA PHE A 89 14.73 -17.66 9.75
C PHE A 89 15.34 -17.79 8.36
N THR A 90 14.93 -18.84 7.63
CA THR A 90 15.28 -19.03 6.22
C THR A 90 14.10 -19.60 5.43
N ILE A 91 14.22 -19.56 4.09
CA ILE A 91 13.48 -20.43 3.18
C ILE A 91 14.38 -21.65 2.94
N LYS A 92 13.95 -22.83 3.40
CA LYS A 92 14.77 -24.07 3.37
C LYS A 92 15.30 -24.47 1.99
N ILE A 93 14.67 -24.01 0.92
CA ILE A 93 15.11 -24.26 -0.47
C ILE A 93 16.24 -23.30 -0.87
N LEU A 94 16.30 -22.10 -0.28
CA LEU A 94 17.29 -21.07 -0.60
C LEU A 94 18.56 -21.19 0.25
N SER A 95 18.44 -21.53 1.53
CA SER A 95 19.60 -21.76 2.39
C SER A 95 19.30 -22.64 3.60
N GLU A 96 20.37 -23.18 4.21
CA GLU A 96 20.33 -23.98 5.44
C GLU A 96 20.58 -23.16 6.72
N PHE A 97 20.79 -21.86 6.58
CA PHE A 97 21.13 -20.92 7.66
C PHE A 97 20.23 -19.69 7.58
N PRO A 98 19.99 -18.98 8.70
CA PRO A 98 19.12 -17.83 8.70
C PRO A 98 19.69 -16.67 7.89
N ILE A 99 18.80 -15.92 7.23
CA ILE A 99 19.15 -14.75 6.41
C ILE A 99 18.28 -13.54 6.77
N VAL A 100 18.77 -12.34 6.48
CA VAL A 100 18.14 -11.06 6.85
C VAL A 100 16.74 -10.92 6.29
N GLU A 101 16.55 -11.27 5.02
CA GLU A 101 15.30 -11.05 4.31
C GLU A 101 14.20 -11.97 4.81
N SER A 102 14.54 -13.25 5.01
CA SER A 102 13.62 -14.23 5.60
C SER A 102 13.23 -13.87 7.03
N THR A 103 14.22 -13.50 7.85
CA THR A 103 13.99 -13.10 9.25
C THR A 103 13.11 -11.87 9.31
N SER A 104 13.44 -10.83 8.54
CA SER A 104 12.67 -9.58 8.49
C SER A 104 11.25 -9.80 7.98
N GLY A 105 11.07 -10.60 6.91
CA GLY A 105 9.76 -10.94 6.37
C GLY A 105 8.86 -11.66 7.39
N VAL A 106 9.43 -12.60 8.16
CA VAL A 106 8.69 -13.27 9.24
C VAL A 106 8.25 -12.28 10.32
N LEU A 107 9.19 -11.45 10.81
CA LEU A 107 8.90 -10.43 11.82
C LEU A 107 7.80 -9.46 11.37
N LEU A 108 7.89 -9.00 10.13
CA LEU A 108 6.91 -8.08 9.54
C LEU A 108 5.53 -8.72 9.42
N GLY A 109 5.43 -10.01 9.13
CA GLY A 109 4.15 -10.71 9.03
C GLY A 109 3.43 -10.86 10.36
N ILE A 110 4.18 -11.00 11.46
CA ILE A 110 3.60 -11.18 12.81
C ILE A 110 3.68 -9.93 13.70
N ARG A 111 4.19 -8.80 13.21
CA ARG A 111 4.45 -7.57 14.00
C ARG A 111 3.29 -7.08 14.87
N SER A 112 2.04 -7.29 14.43
CA SER A 112 0.84 -6.85 15.16
C SER A 112 0.31 -7.87 16.17
N ARG A 113 0.92 -9.06 16.27
CA ARG A 113 0.43 -10.16 17.11
C ARG A 113 0.96 -10.03 18.53
N LYS A 114 0.05 -9.93 19.50
CA LYS A 114 0.39 -9.68 20.92
C LYS A 114 0.51 -10.93 21.80
N ASN A 115 0.24 -12.12 21.25
CA ASN A 115 0.34 -13.36 22.04
C ASN A 115 1.80 -13.67 22.40
N GLU A 116 2.00 -14.34 23.53
CA GLU A 116 3.33 -14.59 24.11
C GLU A 116 4.28 -15.33 23.15
N LYS A 117 3.80 -16.41 22.51
CA LYS A 117 4.60 -17.18 21.54
C LYS A 117 5.09 -16.28 20.38
N ALA A 118 4.23 -15.44 19.83
CA ALA A 118 4.59 -14.50 18.76
C ALA A 118 5.58 -13.43 19.25
N GLN A 119 5.39 -12.89 20.45
CA GLN A 119 6.29 -11.89 21.04
C GLN A 119 7.70 -12.46 21.33
N GLU A 120 7.79 -13.73 21.72
CA GLU A 120 9.07 -14.43 21.89
C GLU A 120 9.79 -14.60 20.54
N ILE A 121 9.07 -15.04 19.51
CA ILE A 121 9.60 -15.16 18.14
C ILE A 121 10.13 -13.79 17.67
N ILE A 122 9.33 -12.74 17.85
CA ILE A 122 9.70 -11.38 17.46
C ILE A 122 10.96 -10.91 18.17
N THR A 123 11.02 -11.12 19.48
CA THR A 123 12.16 -10.68 20.31
C THR A 123 13.45 -11.36 19.87
N LYS A 124 13.41 -12.67 19.62
CA LYS A 124 14.56 -13.45 19.15
C LYS A 124 15.01 -13.05 17.75
N GLY A 125 14.07 -12.93 16.80
CA GLY A 125 14.39 -12.54 15.43
C GLY A 125 14.92 -11.11 15.33
N ALA A 126 14.35 -10.17 16.09
CA ALA A 126 14.85 -8.79 16.11
C ALA A 126 16.26 -8.69 16.73
N LYS A 127 16.54 -9.51 17.76
CA LYS A 127 17.90 -9.61 18.32
C LYS A 127 18.89 -10.22 17.32
N TRP A 128 18.45 -11.20 16.54
CA TRP A 128 19.25 -11.76 15.46
C TRP A 128 19.60 -10.70 14.40
N LEU A 129 18.62 -9.90 13.94
CA LEU A 129 18.85 -8.81 13.00
C LEU A 129 19.86 -7.78 13.53
N GLU A 130 19.74 -7.39 14.80
CA GLU A 130 20.71 -6.49 15.47
C GLU A 130 22.13 -7.06 15.43
N ASN A 131 22.30 -8.35 15.73
CA ASN A 131 23.62 -8.99 15.76
C ASN A 131 24.20 -9.24 14.35
N ASN A 132 23.34 -9.33 13.34
CA ASN A 132 23.71 -9.67 11.96
C ASN A 132 23.94 -8.43 11.07
N ARG A 133 24.03 -7.25 11.68
CA ARG A 133 24.44 -6.00 11.03
C ARG A 133 25.94 -6.02 10.71
N ASN A 134 26.31 -5.40 9.59
CA ASN A 134 27.70 -5.18 9.19
C ASN A 134 28.31 -3.96 9.90
N ASP A 135 29.64 -3.84 9.84
CA ASP A 135 30.39 -2.75 10.48
C ASP A 135 30.15 -1.39 9.81
N ASP A 136 29.67 -1.39 8.55
CA ASP A 136 29.23 -0.19 7.83
C ASP A 136 27.83 0.29 8.25
N ASN A 137 27.15 -0.44 9.13
CA ASN A 137 25.76 -0.26 9.57
C ASN A 137 24.68 -0.65 8.54
N GLY A 138 25.06 -1.27 7.42
CA GLY A 138 24.15 -1.93 6.51
C GLY A 138 23.92 -3.40 6.85
N TRP A 139 23.09 -4.07 6.05
CA TRP A 139 22.85 -5.51 6.09
C TRP A 139 23.03 -6.12 4.71
N GLY A 140 23.75 -7.23 4.64
CA GLY A 140 23.66 -8.20 3.55
C GLY A 140 22.74 -9.37 3.94
N ALA A 141 22.76 -10.46 3.16
CA ALA A 141 22.00 -11.66 3.50
C ALA A 141 22.41 -12.26 4.86
N ILE A 142 23.72 -12.25 5.15
CA ILE A 142 24.31 -12.60 6.45
C ILE A 142 25.39 -11.59 6.85
N LYS A 143 25.81 -11.57 8.11
CA LYS A 143 26.92 -10.71 8.54
C LYS A 143 28.21 -11.06 7.80
N GLY A 144 28.93 -10.05 7.33
CA GLY A 144 30.20 -10.18 6.61
C GLY A 144 30.06 -10.25 5.09
N THR A 145 28.84 -10.41 4.56
CA THR A 145 28.58 -10.22 3.13
C THR A 145 28.33 -8.75 2.84
N ALA A 146 28.51 -8.33 1.57
CA ALA A 146 28.23 -6.95 1.17
C ALA A 146 26.82 -6.51 1.61
N SER A 147 26.72 -5.25 2.04
CA SER A 147 25.43 -4.64 2.40
C SER A 147 24.64 -4.32 1.13
N HIS A 148 23.37 -4.74 1.07
CA HIS A 148 22.46 -4.49 -0.06
C HIS A 148 21.35 -3.50 0.34
N ILE A 149 20.82 -2.75 -0.63
CA ILE A 149 19.75 -1.78 -0.38
C ILE A 149 18.51 -2.46 0.17
N TYR A 150 18.04 -3.54 -0.48
CA TYR A 150 16.82 -4.23 -0.08
C TYR A 150 16.95 -4.88 1.31
N ALA A 151 18.01 -5.66 1.54
CA ALA A 151 18.26 -6.29 2.85
C ALA A 151 18.35 -5.26 3.98
N THR A 152 19.05 -4.14 3.77
CA THR A 152 19.17 -3.05 4.75
C THR A 152 17.83 -2.38 5.02
N ALA A 153 17.08 -2.00 3.98
CA ALA A 153 15.77 -1.37 4.12
C ALA A 153 14.76 -2.29 4.82
N LEU A 154 14.78 -3.59 4.49
CA LEU A 154 13.88 -4.58 5.06
C LEU A 154 14.18 -4.84 6.54
N ALA A 155 15.46 -4.91 6.95
CA ALA A 155 15.87 -5.01 8.35
C ALA A 155 15.43 -3.77 9.16
N ILE A 156 15.64 -2.57 8.61
CA ILE A 156 15.18 -1.31 9.22
C ILE A 156 13.66 -1.33 9.42
N TRP A 157 12.91 -1.74 8.40
CA TRP A 157 11.45 -1.84 8.49
C TRP A 157 11.02 -2.82 9.58
N ALA A 158 11.62 -4.02 9.63
CA ALA A 158 11.29 -5.02 10.63
C ALA A 158 11.59 -4.54 12.06
N LEU A 159 12.76 -3.94 12.30
CA LEU A 159 13.14 -3.41 13.62
C LEU A 159 12.23 -2.25 14.04
N SER A 160 11.94 -1.33 13.12
CA SER A 160 11.03 -0.20 13.36
C SER A 160 9.61 -0.69 13.69
N ALA A 161 9.10 -1.65 12.93
CA ALA A 161 7.73 -2.12 13.05
C ALA A 161 7.49 -3.05 14.25
N THR A 162 8.56 -3.64 14.82
CA THR A 162 8.46 -4.55 15.97
C THR A 162 8.79 -3.86 17.29
N ASN A 163 9.83 -3.02 17.34
CA ASN A 163 10.19 -2.26 18.54
C ASN A 163 11.08 -1.04 18.23
N SER A 164 10.51 -0.03 17.59
CA SER A 164 11.23 1.20 17.20
C SER A 164 12.00 1.87 18.33
N ARG A 165 11.44 1.90 19.55
CA ARG A 165 12.09 2.53 20.70
C ARG A 165 13.35 1.78 21.13
N LYS A 166 13.30 0.45 21.20
CA LYS A 166 14.46 -0.36 21.59
C LYS A 166 15.60 -0.25 20.57
N TYR A 167 15.26 -0.23 19.29
CA TYR A 167 16.25 -0.27 18.20
C TYR A 167 16.49 1.09 17.55
N GLN A 168 16.13 2.20 18.23
CA GLN A 168 16.17 3.55 17.66
C GLN A 168 17.55 3.92 17.08
N THR A 169 18.63 3.62 17.79
CA THR A 169 20.00 3.91 17.33
C THR A 169 20.34 3.12 16.07
N ILE A 170 20.07 1.81 16.08
CA ILE A 170 20.32 0.91 14.95
C ILE A 170 19.54 1.33 13.71
N ILE A 171 18.27 1.68 13.89
CA ILE A 171 17.40 2.21 12.84
C ILE A 171 17.97 3.51 12.27
N SER A 172 18.42 4.43 13.13
CA SER A 172 18.96 5.73 12.71
C SER A 172 20.27 5.57 11.93
N GLU A 173 21.15 4.68 12.38
CA GLU A 173 22.41 4.34 11.71
C GLU A 173 22.15 3.70 10.34
N GLY A 174 21.24 2.74 10.24
CA GLY A 174 20.85 2.14 8.97
C GLY A 174 20.19 3.15 8.01
N ILE A 175 19.37 4.08 8.51
CA ILE A 175 18.80 5.17 7.70
C ILE A 175 19.92 6.07 7.17
N ASN A 176 20.95 6.37 7.96
CA ASN A 176 22.08 7.16 7.48
C ASN A 176 22.89 6.41 6.41
N TRP A 177 23.11 5.11 6.60
CA TRP A 177 23.71 4.26 5.56
C TRP A 177 22.90 4.31 4.26
N ILE A 178 21.56 4.20 4.31
CA ILE A 178 20.70 4.34 3.13
C ILE A 178 20.88 5.70 2.46
N LYS A 179 20.98 6.79 3.22
CA LYS A 179 21.21 8.14 2.65
C LYS A 179 22.56 8.25 1.95
N ASP A 180 23.59 7.56 2.43
CA ASP A 180 24.94 7.59 1.86
C ASP A 180 25.10 6.62 0.69
N ALA A 181 24.23 5.62 0.60
CA ALA A 181 24.20 4.59 -0.43
C ALA A 181 23.53 5.04 -1.74
N ARG A 182 23.11 6.31 -1.86
CA ARG A 182 22.41 6.83 -3.05
C ARG A 182 23.30 6.84 -4.28
N THR A 183 22.67 6.65 -5.44
CA THR A 183 23.30 6.82 -6.76
C THR A 183 23.45 8.31 -7.11
N ALA A 184 24.06 8.61 -8.27
CA ALA A 184 24.28 9.98 -8.73
C ALA A 184 22.96 10.77 -8.97
N ASP A 185 21.86 10.10 -9.31
CA ASP A 185 20.55 10.74 -9.46
C ASP A 185 19.83 10.97 -8.12
N GLY A 186 20.43 10.51 -7.01
CA GLY A 186 19.91 10.67 -5.67
C GLY A 186 18.88 9.62 -5.24
N CYS A 187 18.70 8.55 -6.03
CA CYS A 187 17.83 7.42 -5.70
C CYS A 187 18.68 6.16 -5.39
N TRP A 188 18.14 4.95 -5.58
CA TRP A 188 18.81 3.70 -5.18
C TRP A 188 18.75 2.60 -6.25
N GLY A 189 19.89 1.92 -6.42
CA GLY A 189 20.02 0.64 -7.12
C GLY A 189 20.00 -0.56 -6.16
N GLU A 190 20.57 -1.68 -6.59
CA GLU A 190 20.67 -2.90 -5.77
C GLU A 190 21.74 -2.80 -4.70
N LEU A 191 22.89 -2.27 -5.09
CA LEU A 191 24.06 -2.08 -4.23
C LEU A 191 24.25 -0.60 -3.86
N PRO A 192 24.97 -0.33 -2.77
CA PRO A 192 25.28 1.04 -2.38
C PRO A 192 26.10 1.75 -3.45
N ARG A 193 25.66 2.94 -3.83
CA ARG A 193 26.30 3.81 -4.84
C ARG A 193 26.41 3.15 -6.22
N ASP A 194 25.42 2.34 -6.57
CA ASP A 194 25.27 1.81 -7.93
C ASP A 194 25.26 2.92 -8.98
N GLU A 195 25.70 2.56 -10.20
CA GLU A 195 25.69 3.49 -11.34
C GLU A 195 24.26 3.90 -11.73
N LYS A 196 23.29 3.00 -11.55
CA LYS A 196 21.89 3.19 -11.96
C LYS A 196 20.93 2.89 -10.82
N SER A 197 19.96 3.77 -10.65
CA SER A 197 18.83 3.54 -9.78
C SER A 197 17.83 2.59 -10.41
N THR A 198 17.11 1.81 -9.60
CA THR A 198 16.01 0.95 -10.07
C THR A 198 14.67 1.37 -9.42
N PRO A 199 13.54 1.22 -10.15
CA PRO A 199 12.21 1.48 -9.63
C PRO A 199 11.91 0.71 -8.34
N PHE A 200 12.27 -0.57 -8.27
CA PHE A 200 12.02 -1.41 -7.10
C PHE A 200 12.70 -0.86 -5.84
N HIS A 201 14.04 -0.72 -5.86
CA HIS A 201 14.81 -0.27 -4.71
C HIS A 201 14.42 1.12 -4.26
N THR A 202 14.23 2.03 -5.23
CA THR A 202 13.81 3.40 -4.94
C THR A 202 12.43 3.45 -4.29
N ALA A 203 11.45 2.71 -4.82
CA ALA A 203 10.13 2.63 -4.22
C ALA A 203 10.16 2.01 -2.81
N PHE A 204 10.88 0.91 -2.64
CA PHE A 204 10.98 0.21 -1.36
C PHE A 204 11.64 1.09 -0.29
N VAL A 205 12.74 1.77 -0.62
CA VAL A 205 13.40 2.71 0.30
C VAL A 205 12.49 3.88 0.66
N ILE A 206 11.79 4.49 -0.31
CA ILE A 206 10.81 5.56 -0.04
C ILE A 206 9.78 5.06 0.98
N PHE A 207 9.20 3.89 0.74
CA PHE A 207 8.22 3.27 1.64
C PHE A 207 8.80 3.10 3.05
N VAL A 208 9.98 2.50 3.19
CA VAL A 208 10.61 2.26 4.51
C VAL A 208 10.93 3.57 5.24
N LEU A 209 11.46 4.58 4.55
CA LEU A 209 11.71 5.90 5.14
C LEU A 209 10.41 6.55 5.65
N ARG A 210 9.29 6.41 4.89
CA ARG A 210 7.98 6.85 5.36
C ARG A 210 7.52 6.08 6.61
N GLN A 211 7.73 4.77 6.67
CA GLN A 211 7.41 3.96 7.86
C GLN A 211 8.26 4.36 9.09
N CYS A 212 9.46 4.91 8.86
CA CYS A 212 10.33 5.43 9.92
C CYS A 212 10.07 6.90 10.26
N GLY A 213 9.01 7.51 9.73
CA GLY A 213 8.58 8.87 10.08
C GLY A 213 9.28 9.99 9.29
N ILE A 214 10.07 9.68 8.26
CA ILE A 214 10.65 10.71 7.39
C ILE A 214 9.54 11.31 6.54
N SER A 215 9.38 12.64 6.59
CA SER A 215 8.31 13.37 5.90
C SER A 215 8.42 13.24 4.37
N ALA A 216 7.27 13.18 3.69
CA ALA A 216 7.20 13.06 2.23
C ALA A 216 7.76 14.32 1.53
N GLU A 217 7.71 15.46 2.23
CA GLU A 217 8.22 16.76 1.80
C GLU A 217 9.74 16.88 1.97
N SER A 218 10.38 15.93 2.67
CA SER A 218 11.85 15.92 2.77
C SER A 218 12.49 15.87 1.39
N ASP A 219 13.62 16.56 1.22
CA ASP A 219 14.33 16.62 -0.07
C ASP A 219 14.64 15.24 -0.63
N ILE A 220 15.00 14.28 0.23
CA ILE A 220 15.34 12.93 -0.17
C ILE A 220 14.13 12.18 -0.74
N ILE A 221 12.98 12.24 -0.07
CA ILE A 221 11.77 11.56 -0.55
C ILE A 221 11.21 12.30 -1.77
N SER A 222 11.08 13.62 -1.72
CA SER A 222 10.45 14.39 -2.79
C SER A 222 11.24 14.32 -4.12
N LYS A 223 12.57 14.31 -4.08
CA LYS A 223 13.42 14.10 -5.28
C LYS A 223 13.26 12.69 -5.83
N SER A 224 13.35 11.67 -4.97
CA SER A 224 13.22 10.26 -5.38
C SER A 224 11.84 9.95 -5.94
N LEU A 225 10.80 10.57 -5.37
CA LEU A 225 9.42 10.44 -5.83
C LEU A 225 9.21 11.04 -7.24
N ARG A 226 9.87 12.17 -7.55
CA ARG A 226 9.85 12.76 -8.90
C ARG A 226 10.52 11.82 -9.90
N TRP A 227 11.71 11.33 -9.58
CA TRP A 227 12.42 10.35 -10.40
C TRP A 227 11.56 9.11 -10.65
N LEU A 228 10.99 8.52 -9.59
CA LEU A 228 10.15 7.32 -9.71
C LEU A 228 8.91 7.55 -10.56
N ASN A 229 8.31 8.74 -10.48
CA ASN A 229 7.20 9.12 -11.33
C ASN A 229 7.66 9.27 -12.80
N GLU A 230 8.83 9.83 -13.08
CA GLU A 230 9.38 9.93 -14.44
C GLU A 230 9.69 8.56 -15.05
N GLN A 231 10.15 7.60 -14.24
CA GLN A 231 10.41 6.21 -14.65
C GLN A 231 9.15 5.35 -14.82
N TRP A 232 7.94 5.93 -14.76
CA TRP A 232 6.69 5.17 -14.85
C TRP A 232 6.58 4.36 -16.14
N ASP A 233 6.62 3.04 -16.01
CA ASP A 233 6.46 2.11 -17.12
C ASP A 233 4.97 1.85 -17.38
N LYS A 234 4.43 2.52 -18.39
CA LYS A 234 3.03 2.38 -18.80
C LYS A 234 2.75 1.11 -19.61
N GLU A 235 3.76 0.47 -20.18
CA GLU A 235 3.60 -0.65 -21.11
C GLU A 235 3.62 -1.97 -20.37
N SER A 236 4.60 -2.12 -19.48
CA SER A 236 4.89 -3.36 -18.79
C SER A 236 4.49 -3.32 -17.31
N MET A 237 4.20 -2.12 -16.78
CA MET A 237 4.07 -1.89 -15.34
C MET A 237 5.28 -2.48 -14.60
N TRP A 238 6.48 -2.45 -15.18
CA TRP A 238 7.70 -3.09 -14.65
C TRP A 238 7.69 -4.62 -14.55
N ASP A 239 6.54 -5.27 -14.39
CA ASP A 239 6.47 -6.72 -14.13
C ASP A 239 6.35 -7.57 -15.41
N LEU A 240 6.32 -6.95 -16.60
CA LEU A 240 6.30 -7.65 -17.90
C LEU A 240 7.63 -7.59 -18.67
N HIS A 241 8.64 -6.79 -18.26
CA HIS A 241 10.00 -6.78 -18.84
C HIS A 241 11.12 -6.65 -17.77
N GLU A 242 12.28 -7.30 -17.98
CA GLU A 242 13.33 -7.48 -16.95
C GLU A 242 14.27 -6.27 -16.79
N GLU A 243 14.62 -5.59 -17.89
CA GLU A 243 15.81 -4.74 -17.95
C GLU A 243 15.75 -3.43 -17.14
N THR A 244 14.56 -2.92 -16.79
CA THR A 244 14.42 -1.58 -16.19
C THR A 244 14.01 -1.57 -14.72
N ALA A 245 13.51 -2.70 -14.19
CA ALA A 245 12.83 -2.75 -12.89
C ALA A 245 13.61 -3.42 -11.77
N ASN A 246 14.60 -4.25 -12.13
CA ASN A 246 15.27 -5.23 -11.26
C ASN A 246 14.29 -6.17 -10.55
N LEU A 247 13.69 -7.06 -11.35
CA LEU A 247 12.72 -8.07 -10.87
C LEU A 247 13.38 -9.20 -10.07
N LEU A 248 14.70 -9.28 -10.09
CA LEU A 248 15.49 -10.36 -9.54
C LEU A 248 16.75 -9.81 -8.87
N GLU A 249 16.95 -10.12 -7.60
CA GLU A 249 18.23 -9.95 -6.91
C GLU A 249 18.87 -11.32 -6.68
N HIS A 250 20.21 -11.38 -6.67
CA HIS A 250 20.91 -12.61 -6.30
C HIS A 250 22.11 -12.36 -5.39
N TYR A 251 22.34 -13.29 -4.48
CA TYR A 251 23.44 -13.27 -3.52
C TYR A 251 24.28 -14.53 -3.72
N ASP A 252 25.54 -14.35 -4.10
CA ASP A 252 26.52 -15.44 -4.08
C ASP A 252 27.20 -15.49 -2.73
N LEU A 253 26.94 -16.55 -1.98
CA LEU A 253 27.40 -16.72 -0.61
C LEU A 253 28.36 -17.90 -0.50
N GLU A 254 29.57 -17.65 0.01
CA GLU A 254 30.48 -18.70 0.41
C GLU A 254 30.08 -19.22 1.79
N ILE A 255 29.62 -20.47 1.84
CA ILE A 255 29.05 -21.10 3.05
C ILE A 255 30.03 -22.06 3.73
N ALA A 256 31.11 -22.41 3.03
CA ALA A 256 32.30 -23.09 3.51
C ALA A 256 33.42 -22.81 2.50
N PRO A 257 34.71 -23.01 2.84
CA PRO A 257 35.81 -22.79 1.91
C PRO A 257 35.54 -23.48 0.56
N GLU A 258 35.53 -22.69 -0.52
CA GLU A 258 35.24 -23.10 -1.91
C GLU A 258 33.83 -23.63 -2.17
N LYS A 259 32.90 -23.53 -1.21
CA LYS A 259 31.50 -23.93 -1.35
C LYS A 259 30.59 -22.73 -1.40
N TRP A 260 30.00 -22.50 -2.58
CA TRP A 260 29.11 -21.37 -2.84
C TRP A 260 27.65 -21.80 -2.95
N THR A 261 26.74 -20.93 -2.53
CA THR A 261 25.32 -21.03 -2.81
C THR A 261 24.82 -19.71 -3.39
N ARG A 262 23.87 -19.78 -4.32
CA ARG A 262 23.20 -18.60 -4.87
C ARG A 262 21.79 -18.51 -4.30
N ILE A 263 21.51 -17.41 -3.61
CA ILE A 263 20.16 -17.05 -3.18
C ILE A 263 19.56 -16.13 -4.24
N VAL A 264 18.29 -16.34 -4.58
CA VAL A 264 17.58 -15.54 -5.58
C VAL A 264 16.29 -15.00 -4.97
N TRP A 265 16.09 -13.69 -5.06
CA TRP A 265 14.87 -13.01 -4.62
C TRP A 265 14.13 -12.44 -5.81
N ASN A 266 12.83 -12.71 -5.87
CA ASN A 266 11.95 -12.19 -6.92
C ASN A 266 11.10 -11.07 -6.34
N HIS A 267 11.02 -9.95 -7.05
CA HIS A 267 10.27 -8.77 -6.65
C HIS A 267 9.05 -8.57 -7.52
N PHE A 268 7.93 -8.19 -6.91
CA PHE A 268 6.74 -7.78 -7.64
C PHE A 268 6.64 -6.26 -7.60
N VAL A 269 7.12 -5.59 -8.66
CA VAL A 269 7.59 -4.20 -8.57
C VAL A 269 6.47 -3.18 -8.65
N THR A 270 5.47 -3.34 -9.53
CA THR A 270 4.36 -2.37 -9.65
C THR A 270 3.71 -2.09 -8.29
N PRO A 271 3.33 -3.11 -7.50
CA PRO A 271 2.71 -2.90 -6.19
C PRO A 271 3.58 -2.04 -5.28
N TRP A 272 4.88 -2.28 -5.20
CA TRP A 272 5.78 -1.51 -4.35
C TRP A 272 5.92 -0.05 -4.80
N VAL A 273 5.96 0.20 -6.12
CA VAL A 273 5.94 1.57 -6.67
C VAL A 273 4.64 2.29 -6.29
N ILE A 274 3.49 1.64 -6.45
CA ILE A 274 2.19 2.20 -6.08
C ILE A 274 2.12 2.46 -4.57
N ILE A 275 2.56 1.51 -3.74
CA ILE A 275 2.60 1.64 -2.28
C ILE A 275 3.46 2.85 -1.87
N ALA A 276 4.63 3.04 -2.49
CA ALA A 276 5.50 4.18 -2.22
C ALA A 276 4.81 5.52 -2.55
N LEU A 277 4.16 5.62 -3.72
CA LEU A 277 3.39 6.80 -4.14
C LEU A 277 2.25 7.09 -3.15
N LEU A 278 1.47 6.07 -2.77
CA LEU A 278 0.37 6.20 -1.82
C LEU A 278 0.83 6.66 -0.43
N ASN A 279 1.96 6.14 0.06
CA ASN A 279 2.55 6.54 1.36
C ASN A 279 3.11 7.97 1.35
N CYS A 280 3.35 8.54 0.17
CA CYS A 280 3.68 9.95 -0.02
C CYS A 280 2.44 10.81 -0.34
N GLY A 281 1.24 10.23 -0.26
CA GLY A 281 -0.02 10.93 -0.49
C GLY A 281 -0.37 11.16 -1.96
N VAL A 282 0.42 10.62 -2.89
CA VAL A 282 0.21 10.76 -4.34
C VAL A 282 -0.93 9.87 -4.80
N LEU A 283 -1.91 10.48 -5.46
CA LEU A 283 -3.05 9.80 -6.04
C LEU A 283 -3.34 10.40 -7.43
N ASN A 284 -2.67 9.88 -8.45
CA ASN A 284 -2.70 10.40 -9.82
C ASN A 284 -3.04 9.30 -10.83
N GLY A 285 -3.15 9.66 -12.11
CA GLY A 285 -3.57 8.74 -13.15
C GLY A 285 -2.71 7.48 -13.33
N LYS A 286 -1.43 7.54 -12.97
CA LYS A 286 -0.52 6.39 -12.97
C LYS A 286 -0.90 5.37 -11.92
N VAL A 287 -1.17 5.82 -10.68
CA VAL A 287 -1.66 4.97 -9.60
C VAL A 287 -2.96 4.26 -10.02
N PHE A 288 -3.92 4.98 -10.62
CA PHE A 288 -5.17 4.36 -11.10
C PHE A 288 -4.94 3.31 -12.19
N ARG A 289 -4.07 3.60 -13.17
CA ARG A 289 -3.70 2.61 -14.21
C ARG A 289 -3.06 1.37 -13.61
N GLY A 290 -2.17 1.55 -12.63
CA GLY A 290 -1.52 0.44 -11.93
C GLY A 290 -2.51 -0.42 -11.14
N ILE A 291 -3.49 0.20 -10.45
CA ILE A 291 -4.54 -0.54 -9.73
C ILE A 291 -5.48 -1.28 -10.69
N ASP A 292 -5.91 -0.63 -11.78
CA ASP A 292 -6.72 -1.28 -12.81
C ASP A 292 -5.99 -2.48 -13.44
N TRP A 293 -4.69 -2.32 -13.73
CA TRP A 293 -3.83 -3.41 -14.19
C TRP A 293 -3.74 -4.53 -13.15
N LEU A 294 -3.54 -4.21 -11.87
CA LEU A 294 -3.39 -5.20 -10.80
C LEU A 294 -4.67 -6.03 -10.61
N ILE A 295 -5.85 -5.40 -10.69
CA ILE A 295 -7.14 -6.11 -10.62
C ILE A 295 -7.29 -7.04 -11.83
N LYS A 296 -6.97 -6.54 -13.04
CA LYS A 296 -7.08 -7.32 -14.29
C LYS A 296 -6.05 -8.45 -14.40
N SER A 297 -4.90 -8.32 -13.74
CA SER A 297 -3.85 -9.35 -13.74
C SER A 297 -4.08 -10.45 -12.69
N GLN A 298 -5.08 -10.30 -11.81
CA GLN A 298 -5.43 -11.33 -10.84
C GLN A 298 -5.85 -12.63 -11.55
N THR A 299 -5.32 -13.77 -11.12
CA THR A 299 -5.68 -15.05 -11.74
C THR A 299 -7.10 -15.48 -11.40
N LYS A 300 -7.60 -16.48 -12.14
CA LYS A 300 -8.90 -17.09 -11.85
C LYS A 300 -8.95 -17.71 -10.45
N GLU A 301 -7.82 -18.19 -9.95
CA GLU A 301 -7.63 -18.76 -8.62
C GLU A 301 -7.53 -17.69 -7.52
N GLY A 302 -7.46 -16.40 -7.85
CA GLY A 302 -7.51 -15.32 -6.87
C GLY A 302 -6.16 -14.81 -6.35
N GLY A 303 -5.03 -15.27 -6.88
CA GLY A 303 -3.72 -14.72 -6.54
C GLY A 303 -3.03 -14.04 -7.72
N TRP A 304 -1.73 -13.79 -7.56
CA TRP A 304 -0.86 -13.26 -8.61
C TRP A 304 0.35 -14.17 -8.82
N LYS A 305 0.82 -14.20 -10.06
CA LYS A 305 2.02 -14.91 -10.47
C LYS A 305 3.16 -13.92 -10.63
N HIS A 306 4.36 -14.35 -10.27
CA HIS A 306 5.56 -13.66 -10.71
C HIS A 306 5.88 -14.08 -12.14
N ARG A 307 6.33 -13.18 -13.02
CA ARG A 307 6.58 -13.47 -14.44
C ARG A 307 7.50 -14.68 -14.71
N ASN A 308 8.47 -14.91 -13.83
CA ASN A 308 9.49 -15.96 -14.00
C ASN A 308 8.99 -17.32 -13.47
N VAL A 309 7.73 -17.39 -13.02
CA VAL A 309 7.14 -18.55 -12.36
C VAL A 309 5.73 -18.77 -12.92
N ASN A 310 5.43 -20.01 -13.33
CA ASN A 310 4.12 -20.33 -13.90
C ASN A 310 3.05 -20.58 -12.83
N GLU A 311 3.48 -20.94 -11.63
CA GLU A 311 2.67 -21.23 -10.46
C GLU A 311 2.14 -19.95 -9.81
N LEU A 312 1.05 -20.09 -9.05
CA LEU A 312 0.53 -19.02 -8.22
C LEU A 312 1.45 -18.79 -7.02
N THR A 313 1.89 -17.56 -6.82
CA THR A 313 2.95 -17.24 -5.85
C THR A 313 2.41 -16.45 -4.68
N LEU A 314 2.82 -16.83 -3.47
CA LEU A 314 2.33 -16.19 -2.26
C LEU A 314 2.89 -14.79 -2.06
N TRP A 315 4.15 -14.56 -2.42
CA TRP A 315 4.79 -13.24 -2.28
C TRP A 315 4.13 -12.20 -3.19
N ALA A 316 3.90 -12.51 -4.48
CA ALA A 316 3.21 -11.59 -5.38
C ALA A 316 1.76 -11.34 -4.94
N THR A 317 1.09 -12.39 -4.41
CA THR A 317 -0.27 -12.26 -3.87
C THR A 317 -0.31 -11.37 -2.63
N HIS A 318 0.67 -11.51 -1.74
CA HIS A 318 0.83 -10.65 -0.57
C HIS A 318 1.07 -9.19 -0.97
N ASP A 319 1.98 -8.93 -1.91
CA ASP A 319 2.32 -7.57 -2.33
C ASP A 319 1.14 -6.90 -3.04
N ALA A 320 0.40 -7.66 -3.87
CA ALA A 320 -0.84 -7.20 -4.48
C ALA A 320 -1.91 -6.84 -3.45
N LEU A 321 -2.13 -7.72 -2.46
CA LEU A 321 -3.09 -7.47 -1.38
C LEU A 321 -2.70 -6.24 -0.57
N PHE A 322 -1.42 -6.09 -0.23
CA PHE A 322 -0.95 -4.92 0.50
C PHE A 322 -1.13 -3.62 -0.31
N CYS A 323 -0.91 -3.66 -1.62
CA CYS A 323 -1.16 -2.53 -2.51
C CYS A 323 -2.66 -2.19 -2.64
N LEU A 324 -3.51 -3.18 -2.90
CA LEU A 324 -4.96 -2.98 -3.05
C LEU A 324 -5.60 -2.46 -1.76
N THR A 325 -5.21 -3.01 -0.61
CA THR A 325 -5.68 -2.54 0.71
C THR A 325 -5.18 -1.13 1.01
N SER A 326 -3.89 -0.83 0.76
CA SER A 326 -3.35 0.53 0.92
C SER A 326 -4.06 1.55 0.04
N PHE A 327 -4.37 1.18 -1.20
CA PHE A 327 -5.12 2.02 -2.12
C PHE A 327 -6.54 2.23 -1.64
N LEU A 328 -7.24 1.15 -1.24
CA LEU A 328 -8.59 1.21 -0.71
C LEU A 328 -8.65 2.11 0.53
N ASP A 329 -7.73 1.96 1.48
CA ASP A 329 -7.64 2.81 2.67
C ASP A 329 -7.42 4.27 2.29
N ARG A 330 -6.52 4.55 1.33
CA ARG A 330 -6.26 5.92 0.87
C ARG A 330 -7.51 6.55 0.26
N ILE A 331 -8.23 5.78 -0.55
CA ILE A 331 -9.42 6.19 -1.28
C ILE A 331 -10.59 6.36 -0.30
N VAL A 332 -10.85 5.41 0.61
CA VAL A 332 -11.95 5.45 1.59
C VAL A 332 -11.84 6.62 2.55
N ASN A 333 -10.61 7.02 2.87
CA ASN A 333 -10.35 8.24 3.63
C ASN A 333 -10.83 9.52 2.90
N ILE A 334 -11.03 9.47 1.57
CA ILE A 334 -11.70 10.51 0.77
C ILE A 334 -13.23 10.35 0.84
N LYS A 335 -13.78 10.12 2.03
CA LYS A 335 -15.21 10.02 2.44
C LYS A 335 -16.30 10.06 1.33
N ASN A 336 -17.18 9.04 1.31
CA ASN A 336 -18.52 8.99 0.69
C ASN A 336 -18.60 8.91 -0.85
N TYR A 337 -18.00 7.89 -1.45
CA TYR A 337 -18.18 7.58 -2.88
C TYR A 337 -18.30 6.06 -3.10
N ASP A 338 -18.93 5.67 -4.20
CA ASP A 338 -19.19 4.27 -4.59
C ASP A 338 -18.19 3.79 -5.66
N SER A 339 -17.73 4.71 -6.52
CA SER A 339 -16.74 4.43 -7.57
C SER A 339 -15.80 5.60 -7.79
N VAL A 340 -14.66 5.28 -8.41
CA VAL A 340 -13.60 6.24 -8.71
C VAL A 340 -13.24 6.16 -10.18
N GLU A 341 -13.23 7.30 -10.86
CA GLU A 341 -12.93 7.39 -12.28
C GLU A 341 -11.78 8.36 -12.53
N LEU A 342 -10.96 8.04 -13.52
CA LEU A 342 -9.86 8.89 -13.97
C LEU A 342 -10.15 9.39 -15.40
N HIS A 343 -10.22 10.71 -15.55
CA HIS A 343 -10.45 11.40 -16.83
C HIS A 343 -9.28 12.35 -17.11
N ASP A 344 -8.38 12.01 -18.05
CA ASP A 344 -7.25 12.87 -18.45
C ASP A 344 -6.49 13.49 -17.24
N ASP A 345 -6.15 12.64 -16.27
CA ASP A 345 -5.51 12.95 -14.97
C ASP A 345 -6.39 13.64 -13.91
N VAL A 346 -7.68 13.85 -14.20
CA VAL A 346 -8.67 14.32 -13.22
C VAL A 346 -9.32 13.14 -12.50
N LEU A 347 -9.27 13.18 -11.17
CA LEU A 347 -9.95 12.22 -10.31
C LEU A 347 -11.42 12.60 -10.10
N VAL A 348 -12.32 11.71 -10.49
CA VAL A 348 -13.77 11.87 -10.30
C VAL A 348 -14.27 10.81 -9.33
N LEU A 349 -14.77 11.27 -8.19
CA LEU A 349 -15.42 10.41 -7.19
C LEU A 349 -16.93 10.43 -7.43
N LYS A 350 -17.51 9.27 -7.74
CA LYS A 350 -18.96 9.12 -7.91
C LYS A 350 -19.53 8.39 -6.72
N GLY A 351 -20.46 9.04 -6.02
CA GLY A 351 -21.12 8.47 -4.86
C GLY A 351 -22.57 8.88 -4.76
N LYS A 352 -23.36 8.07 -4.04
CA LYS A 352 -24.59 8.55 -3.42
C LYS A 352 -24.23 9.58 -2.34
N PHE A 353 -24.41 10.86 -2.66
CA PHE A 353 -24.41 11.91 -1.66
C PHE A 353 -25.59 11.68 -0.71
N ASP A 354 -25.35 11.01 0.41
CA ASP A 354 -26.31 10.94 1.50
C ASP A 354 -26.25 12.27 2.26
N LEU A 355 -26.95 13.28 1.71
CA LEU A 355 -27.01 14.66 2.24
C LEU A 355 -27.41 14.68 3.73
N ALA A 356 -28.06 13.62 4.22
CA ALA A 356 -28.62 13.50 5.55
C ALA A 356 -27.59 13.34 6.68
N ARG A 357 -26.36 12.83 6.42
CA ARG A 357 -25.47 12.37 7.53
C ARG A 357 -24.43 13.38 8.02
N LYS A 358 -24.11 14.43 7.27
CA LYS A 358 -23.04 15.40 7.62
C LYS A 358 -23.53 16.79 8.02
N ILE A 359 -24.82 17.08 7.95
CA ILE A 359 -25.40 18.39 8.33
C ILE A 359 -25.94 18.35 9.77
N LYS A 360 -25.19 17.76 10.71
CA LYS A 360 -25.55 17.79 12.14
C LYS A 360 -24.61 18.62 13.02
N SER A 361 -23.54 19.17 12.47
CA SER A 361 -22.68 20.10 13.21
C SER A 361 -22.31 21.32 12.36
N ALA A 362 -22.78 22.48 12.82
CA ALA A 362 -22.26 23.82 12.51
C ALA A 362 -22.73 24.55 11.23
N ILE A 363 -23.97 24.39 10.77
CA ILE A 363 -24.63 25.40 9.91
C ILE A 363 -26.04 25.65 10.47
N SER A 364 -26.41 26.91 10.73
CA SER A 364 -27.76 27.24 11.20
C SER A 364 -28.80 26.79 10.18
N LEU A 365 -29.94 26.27 10.63
CA LEU A 365 -31.06 25.84 9.77
C LEU A 365 -31.41 26.89 8.70
N THR A 366 -31.23 28.17 9.02
CA THR A 366 -31.41 29.32 8.13
C THR A 366 -30.44 29.31 6.94
N ALA A 367 -29.15 29.02 7.15
CA ALA A 367 -28.16 28.97 6.07
C ALA A 367 -28.32 27.74 5.18
N ILE A 368 -28.83 26.62 5.73
CA ILE A 368 -29.21 25.44 4.95
C ILE A 368 -30.45 25.74 4.10
N PHE A 369 -31.46 26.39 4.67
CA PHE A 369 -32.67 26.80 3.96
C PHE A 369 -32.33 27.77 2.82
N ILE A 370 -31.54 28.80 3.09
CA ILE A 370 -31.10 29.75 2.05
C ILE A 370 -30.26 29.03 0.98
N LYS A 371 -29.33 28.15 1.33
CA LYS A 371 -28.52 27.42 0.33
C LYS A 371 -29.36 26.45 -0.52
N THR A 372 -30.40 25.86 0.06
CA THR A 372 -31.26 24.86 -0.62
C THR A 372 -32.33 25.54 -1.47
N TYR A 373 -32.79 26.72 -1.06
CA TYR A 373 -33.89 27.45 -1.69
C TYR A 373 -33.48 28.88 -2.11
N TRP A 374 -32.21 29.11 -2.45
CA TRP A 374 -31.65 30.46 -2.69
C TRP A 374 -32.41 31.22 -3.77
N ALA A 375 -32.81 30.56 -4.86
CA ALA A 375 -33.60 31.18 -5.92
C ALA A 375 -34.99 31.59 -5.40
N GLY A 376 -35.62 30.78 -4.55
CA GLY A 376 -36.88 31.12 -3.89
C GLY A 376 -36.74 32.31 -2.94
N VAL A 377 -35.66 32.37 -2.16
CA VAL A 377 -35.36 33.50 -1.26
C VAL A 377 -35.16 34.80 -2.06
N ILE A 378 -34.42 34.76 -3.17
CA ILE A 378 -34.21 35.92 -4.04
C ILE A 378 -35.53 36.40 -4.65
N ILE A 379 -36.39 35.49 -5.11
CA ILE A 379 -37.72 35.84 -5.63
C ILE A 379 -38.58 36.50 -4.54
N SER A 380 -38.61 35.93 -3.33
CA SER A 380 -39.37 36.50 -2.22
C SER A 380 -38.88 37.90 -1.82
N LEU A 381 -37.55 38.12 -1.80
CA LEU A 381 -36.98 39.44 -1.53
C LEU A 381 -37.28 40.44 -2.65
N TYR A 382 -37.19 40.01 -3.91
CA TYR A 382 -37.56 40.84 -5.06
C TYR A 382 -39.04 41.23 -5.01
N LEU A 383 -39.93 40.28 -4.68
CA LEU A 383 -41.36 40.54 -4.56
C LEU A 383 -41.68 41.52 -3.41
N LEU A 384 -41.00 41.36 -2.28
CA LEU A 384 -41.20 42.22 -1.11
C LEU A 384 -40.71 43.65 -1.39
N ILE A 385 -39.46 43.80 -1.83
CA ILE A 385 -38.82 45.11 -2.03
C ILE A 385 -39.45 45.82 -3.23
N GLY A 386 -39.65 45.13 -4.35
CA GLY A 386 -40.29 45.70 -5.54
C GLY A 386 -41.73 46.11 -5.29
N GLY A 387 -42.48 45.33 -4.48
CA GLY A 387 -43.83 45.71 -4.04
C GLY A 387 -43.83 47.00 -3.21
N ILE A 388 -42.93 47.13 -2.24
CA ILE A 388 -42.78 48.36 -1.42
C ILE A 388 -42.41 49.56 -2.31
N CYS A 389 -41.42 49.41 -3.20
CA CYS A 389 -41.01 50.49 -4.11
C CYS A 389 -42.14 50.91 -5.07
N THR A 390 -43.01 50.00 -5.49
CA THR A 390 -44.16 50.33 -6.34
C THR A 390 -45.23 51.11 -5.57
N LEU A 391 -45.49 50.74 -4.30
CA LEU A 391 -46.43 51.44 -3.44
C LEU A 391 -45.99 52.89 -3.11
N GLU A 392 -44.67 53.10 -2.99
CA GLU A 392 -44.06 54.42 -2.78
C GLU A 392 -43.85 55.21 -4.09
N ASN A 393 -44.40 54.74 -5.23
CA ASN A 393 -44.23 55.32 -6.57
C ASN A 393 -42.77 55.48 -7.03
N LEU A 394 -41.84 54.72 -6.45
CA LEU A 394 -40.42 54.69 -6.84
C LEU A 394 -40.16 53.78 -8.06
N LEU A 395 -41.12 52.91 -8.40
CA LEU A 395 -41.05 51.97 -9.52
C LEU A 395 -42.44 51.82 -10.16
N THR A 396 -42.51 51.72 -11.49
CA THR A 396 -43.80 51.44 -12.16
C THR A 396 -44.14 49.95 -12.07
N LEU A 397 -45.45 49.65 -12.02
CA LEU A 397 -45.93 48.26 -11.96
C LEU A 397 -45.44 47.42 -13.15
N GLU A 398 -45.36 48.02 -14.34
CA GLU A 398 -44.87 47.35 -15.54
C GLU A 398 -43.40 46.97 -15.43
N SER A 399 -42.52 47.89 -15.00
CA SER A 399 -41.10 47.61 -14.82
C SER A 399 -40.85 46.58 -13.72
N TYR A 400 -41.66 46.60 -12.65
CA TYR A 400 -41.60 45.62 -11.57
C TYR A 400 -41.89 44.19 -12.06
N LEU A 401 -42.95 44.03 -12.87
CA LEU A 401 -43.37 42.74 -13.40
C LEU A 401 -42.39 42.19 -14.45
N ILE A 402 -41.82 43.04 -15.31
CA ILE A 402 -40.81 42.63 -16.30
C ILE A 402 -39.55 42.12 -15.59
N GLY A 403 -39.13 42.76 -14.50
CA GLY A 403 -37.94 42.35 -13.76
C GLY A 403 -38.05 41.00 -13.03
N LEU A 404 -39.25 40.39 -12.92
CA LEU A 404 -39.43 39.04 -12.37
C LEU A 404 -38.84 37.92 -13.25
N VAL A 405 -38.59 38.19 -14.54
CA VAL A 405 -38.07 37.19 -15.48
C VAL A 405 -36.72 36.63 -15.02
N ILE A 406 -35.82 37.48 -14.54
CA ILE A 406 -34.49 37.05 -14.07
C ILE A 406 -34.63 36.16 -12.81
N PRO A 407 -35.28 36.60 -11.71
CA PRO A 407 -35.50 35.75 -10.54
C PRO A 407 -36.17 34.40 -10.86
N ILE A 408 -37.18 34.37 -11.72
CA ILE A 408 -37.86 33.12 -12.12
C ILE A 408 -36.91 32.18 -12.88
N SER A 409 -36.06 32.71 -13.78
CA SER A 409 -35.09 31.88 -14.50
C SER A 409 -34.08 31.18 -13.58
N LEU A 410 -33.79 31.75 -12.41
CA LEU A 410 -32.91 31.17 -11.41
C LEU A 410 -33.47 29.89 -10.78
N LEU A 411 -34.80 29.70 -10.75
CA LEU A 411 -35.41 28.43 -10.29
C LEU A 411 -35.03 27.26 -11.20
N VAL A 412 -34.97 27.48 -12.51
CA VAL A 412 -34.59 26.46 -13.49
C VAL A 412 -33.11 26.10 -13.34
N LEU A 413 -32.27 27.10 -13.08
CA LEU A 413 -30.84 26.92 -12.81
C LEU A 413 -30.60 26.14 -11.51
N GLN A 414 -31.29 26.50 -10.42
CA GLN A 414 -31.22 25.78 -9.14
C GLN A 414 -31.62 24.30 -9.31
N TRP A 415 -32.66 24.02 -10.11
CA TRP A 415 -33.10 22.66 -10.40
C TRP A 415 -32.07 21.84 -11.19
N ARG A 416 -31.35 22.46 -12.14
CA ARG A 416 -30.32 21.78 -12.94
C ARG A 416 -29.02 21.49 -12.18
N ILE A 417 -28.62 22.36 -11.25
CA ILE A 417 -27.34 22.25 -10.50
C ILE A 417 -27.41 21.18 -9.40
N GLY A 418 -28.61 20.79 -8.94
CA GLY A 418 -28.83 19.79 -7.87
C GLY A 418 -28.29 18.36 -8.13
N LYS A 419 -27.66 18.11 -9.29
CA LYS A 419 -26.90 16.88 -9.61
C LYS A 419 -25.39 17.17 -9.62
N THR A 420 -24.78 17.47 -8.46
CA THR A 420 -23.37 17.83 -8.40
C THR A 420 -22.47 16.59 -8.24
N VAL A 421 -21.58 16.36 -9.21
CA VAL A 421 -20.39 15.50 -9.11
C VAL A 421 -19.26 16.33 -8.51
N VAL A 422 -18.56 15.81 -7.51
CA VAL A 422 -17.40 16.48 -6.92
C VAL A 422 -16.15 16.09 -7.70
N ILE A 423 -15.50 17.08 -8.29
CA ILE A 423 -14.22 16.96 -8.99
C ILE A 423 -13.13 17.39 -8.01
N ILE A 424 -12.16 16.51 -7.73
CA ILE A 424 -10.94 16.88 -7.00
C ILE A 424 -9.86 17.01 -8.06
N LYS A 425 -9.27 18.21 -8.16
CA LYS A 425 -8.13 18.48 -9.03
C LYS A 425 -6.83 18.16 -8.32
#